data_AF-A0A183AYU1-F1
#
_entry.id   AF-A0A183AYU1-F1
#
_cell.length_a   1.000
_cell.length_b   1.000
_cell.length_c   1.000
_cell.angle_alpha   90.00
_cell.angle_beta   90.00
_cell.angle_gamma   90.00
#
_symmetry.space_group_name_H-M   'P 1'
#
loop_
_entity.id
_entity.type
_entity.pdbx_description
1 polymer ?
#
loop_
_entity_poly.entity_id
_entity_poly.type
_entity_poly.pdbx_seq_one_letter_code
_entity_poly.pdbx_strand_id
1 'polypeptide(L)'
;LVDFISLHLSEPELFRQSGQYDDVRVIRDMLDTTTWNVSFPDTVSVHSAAFCLLIFLNTLTEAVIPQKFQAQCLEAAGSYSSAIKALAHIPVDHQNLFYYLTAFLRSCLALSEKNGTDVQLLASSFGDVVFRDSLASKKVARSFPTPPVRMENTALFMRHFLNNGPAAMFGGLS
;
A
#
# COMPACT_ATOMS: atom_id res chain seq x y z
N LEU A 1 -12.22 4.96 2.18
CA LEU A 1 -11.46 3.92 2.93
C LEU A 1 -10.36 4.52 3.78
N VAL A 2 -9.35 5.15 3.16
CA VAL A 2 -8.23 5.76 3.92
C VAL A 2 -8.72 6.80 4.93
N ASP A 3 -9.68 7.65 4.57
CA ASP A 3 -10.23 8.64 5.51
C ASP A 3 -10.85 7.99 6.75
N PHE A 4 -11.67 6.95 6.55
CA PHE A 4 -12.27 6.19 7.65
C PHE A 4 -11.22 5.53 8.55
N ILE A 5 -10.17 4.93 7.97
CA ILE A 5 -9.07 4.34 8.74
C ILE A 5 -8.28 5.44 9.49
N SER A 6 -8.14 6.62 8.89
CA SER A 6 -7.43 7.76 9.48
C SER A 6 -8.12 8.30 10.73
N LEU A 7 -9.44 8.10 10.85
CA LEU A 7 -10.20 8.41 12.08
C LEU A 7 -9.96 7.38 13.20
N HIS A 8 -9.41 6.21 12.90
CA HIS A 8 -9.29 5.06 13.81
C HIS A 8 -7.84 4.57 13.93
N LEU A 9 -6.84 5.43 13.70
CA LEU A 9 -5.42 5.05 13.67
C LEU A 9 -4.87 4.52 15.00
N SER A 10 -5.56 4.72 16.12
CA SER A 10 -5.14 4.19 17.43
C SER A 10 -5.64 2.76 17.71
N GLU A 11 -6.44 2.17 16.81
CA GLU A 11 -7.00 0.83 17.03
C GLU A 11 -5.88 -0.23 17.07
N PRO A 12 -5.81 -1.07 18.12
CA PRO A 12 -4.81 -2.12 18.24
C PRO A 12 -4.85 -3.12 17.08
N GLU A 13 -3.70 -3.67 16.70
CA GLU A 13 -3.58 -4.71 15.65
C GLU A 13 -4.04 -4.26 14.25
N LEU A 14 -3.91 -2.96 13.96
CA LEU A 14 -4.19 -2.42 12.63
C LEU A 14 -3.29 -3.09 11.57
N PHE A 15 -3.87 -3.46 10.43
CA PHE A 15 -3.24 -4.24 9.35
C PHE A 15 -2.75 -5.66 9.73
N ARG A 16 -3.02 -6.16 10.94
CA ARG A 16 -2.73 -7.55 11.33
C ARG A 16 -3.95 -8.47 11.26
N GLN A 17 -5.13 -7.90 11.50
CA GLN A 17 -6.37 -8.65 11.45
C GLN A 17 -6.97 -8.69 10.04
N SER A 18 -7.58 -9.82 9.69
CA SER A 18 -8.41 -9.94 8.48
C SER A 18 -9.76 -9.24 8.67
N GLY A 19 -10.42 -8.89 7.57
CA GLY A 19 -11.76 -8.30 7.61
C GLY A 19 -12.85 -9.32 7.91
N GLN A 20 -13.90 -8.87 8.61
CA GLN A 20 -15.11 -9.65 8.82
C GLN A 20 -15.93 -9.69 7.52
N TYR A 21 -16.48 -10.86 7.17
CA TYR A 21 -17.15 -11.04 5.87
C TYR A 21 -18.34 -10.09 5.67
N ASP A 22 -19.15 -9.89 6.71
CA ASP A 22 -20.33 -9.02 6.66
C ASP A 22 -19.93 -7.55 6.45
N ASP A 23 -18.92 -7.08 7.18
CA ASP A 23 -18.38 -5.71 7.01
C ASP A 23 -17.79 -5.51 5.62
N VAL A 24 -17.03 -6.48 5.10
CA VAL A 24 -16.43 -6.41 3.76
C VAL A 24 -17.51 -6.24 2.69
N ARG A 25 -18.64 -6.95 2.84
CA ARG A 25 -19.78 -6.79 1.95
C ARG A 25 -20.39 -5.39 2.05
N VAL A 26 -20.65 -4.89 3.27
CA VAL A 26 -21.19 -3.55 3.49
C VAL A 26 -20.27 -2.48 2.87
N ILE A 27 -18.96 -2.57 3.13
CA ILE A 27 -17.97 -1.65 2.61
C ILE A 27 -18.00 -1.64 1.07
N ARG A 28 -18.00 -2.81 0.44
CA ARG A 28 -18.04 -2.91 -1.03
C ARG A 28 -19.34 -2.32 -1.58
N ASP A 29 -20.48 -2.73 -1.03
CA ASP A 29 -21.78 -2.27 -1.51
C ASP A 29 -21.90 -0.74 -1.36
N MET A 30 -21.32 -0.14 -0.32
CA MET A 30 -21.22 1.32 -0.20
C MET A 30 -20.29 1.93 -1.25
N LEU A 31 -19.07 1.42 -1.43
CA LEU A 31 -18.15 1.95 -2.45
C LEU A 31 -18.73 1.88 -3.87
N ASP A 32 -19.56 0.89 -4.16
CA ASP A 32 -20.18 0.69 -5.47
C ASP A 32 -21.44 1.54 -5.69
N THR A 33 -22.17 1.90 -4.63
CA THR A 33 -23.52 2.51 -4.75
C THR A 33 -23.65 3.92 -4.17
N THR A 34 -22.72 4.36 -3.34
CA THR A 34 -22.81 5.67 -2.66
C THR A 34 -21.79 6.67 -3.18
N THR A 35 -22.10 7.94 -2.99
CA THR A 35 -21.19 9.06 -3.25
C THR A 35 -20.20 9.23 -2.09
N TRP A 36 -19.06 9.86 -2.38
CA TRP A 36 -17.94 10.08 -1.45
C TRP A 36 -18.28 10.83 -0.15
N ASN A 37 -19.47 11.44 -0.06
CA ASN A 37 -19.95 12.16 1.12
C ASN A 37 -20.66 11.28 2.16
N VAL A 38 -20.86 9.99 1.89
CA VAL A 38 -21.49 9.06 2.84
C VAL A 38 -20.40 8.36 3.65
N SER A 39 -20.42 8.57 4.97
CA SER A 39 -19.51 7.86 5.89
C SER A 39 -19.90 6.40 6.03
N PHE A 40 -18.92 5.53 6.23
CA PHE A 40 -19.19 4.16 6.66
C PHE A 40 -19.91 4.18 8.02
N PRO A 41 -20.82 3.23 8.28
CA PRO A 41 -21.45 3.07 9.58
C PRO A 41 -20.41 2.84 10.68
N ASP A 42 -20.63 3.40 11.87
CA ASP A 42 -19.76 3.20 13.04
C ASP A 42 -19.68 1.72 13.48
N THR A 43 -20.61 0.88 13.03
CA THR A 43 -20.59 -0.57 13.27
C THR A 43 -19.56 -1.31 12.43
N VAL A 44 -19.04 -0.70 11.36
CA VAL A 44 -18.03 -1.30 10.48
C VAL A 44 -16.68 -1.28 11.18
N SER A 45 -16.04 -2.45 11.30
CA SER A 45 -14.70 -2.52 11.88
C SER A 45 -13.65 -1.83 11.00
N VAL A 46 -12.75 -1.06 11.62
CA VAL A 46 -11.57 -0.52 10.95
C VAL A 46 -10.66 -1.61 10.37
N HIS A 47 -10.61 -2.80 10.99
CA HIS A 47 -9.86 -3.93 10.44
C HIS A 47 -10.44 -4.41 9.11
N SER A 48 -11.78 -4.45 9.01
CA SER A 48 -12.48 -4.74 7.76
C SER A 48 -12.22 -3.67 6.70
N ALA A 49 -12.19 -2.39 7.08
CA ALA A 49 -11.83 -1.30 6.17
C ALA A 49 -10.37 -1.39 5.69
N ALA A 50 -9.42 -1.66 6.59
CA ALA A 50 -8.00 -1.85 6.27
C ALA A 50 -7.78 -3.06 5.34
N PHE A 51 -8.49 -4.16 5.59
CA PHE A 51 -8.48 -5.34 4.72
C PHE A 51 -9.08 -5.05 3.34
N CYS A 52 -10.20 -4.32 3.28
CA CYS A 52 -10.80 -3.89 2.02
C CYS A 52 -9.87 -2.98 1.22
N LEU A 53 -9.08 -2.12 1.88
CA LEU A 53 -8.07 -1.30 1.20
C LEU A 53 -7.02 -2.16 0.50
N LEU A 54 -6.50 -3.19 1.17
CA LEU A 54 -5.54 -4.13 0.56
C LEU A 54 -6.16 -4.89 -0.61
N ILE A 55 -7.41 -5.35 -0.48
CA ILE A 55 -8.15 -6.00 -1.57
C ILE A 55 -8.30 -5.03 -2.74
N PHE A 56 -8.77 -3.81 -2.49
CA PHE A 56 -9.00 -2.79 -3.51
C PHE A 56 -7.72 -2.50 -4.30
N LEU A 57 -6.60 -2.30 -3.62
CA LEU A 57 -5.30 -2.11 -4.27
C LEU A 57 -4.89 -3.35 -5.09
N ASN A 58 -5.17 -4.55 -4.56
CA ASN A 58 -4.88 -5.81 -5.24
C ASN A 58 -5.87 -6.15 -6.38
N THR A 59 -6.96 -5.40 -6.57
CA THR A 59 -7.93 -5.59 -7.67
C THR A 59 -7.89 -4.49 -8.74
N LEU A 60 -7.09 -3.44 -8.56
CA LEU A 60 -6.89 -2.40 -9.58
C LEU A 60 -6.50 -3.01 -10.94
N THR A 61 -6.91 -2.41 -12.05
CA THR A 61 -6.55 -2.91 -13.39
C THR A 61 -5.04 -2.91 -13.61
N GLU A 62 -4.37 -1.85 -13.17
CA GLU A 62 -2.92 -1.71 -13.12
C GLU A 62 -2.47 -1.60 -11.66
N ALA A 63 -1.33 -2.21 -11.31
CA ALA A 63 -0.79 -2.10 -9.95
C ALA A 63 -0.35 -0.66 -9.65
N VAL A 64 -0.21 -0.31 -8.37
CA VAL A 64 0.22 1.03 -7.96
C VAL A 64 1.52 1.41 -8.65
N ILE A 65 2.50 0.50 -8.68
CA ILE A 65 3.66 0.57 -9.57
C ILE A 65 3.34 -0.25 -10.84
N PRO A 66 3.15 0.41 -12.00
CA PRO A 66 2.84 -0.28 -13.26
C PRO A 66 3.87 -1.34 -13.59
N GLN A 67 3.42 -2.48 -14.16
CA GLN A 67 4.28 -3.63 -14.45
C GLN A 67 5.54 -3.24 -15.24
N LYS A 68 5.41 -2.30 -16.18
CA LYS A 68 6.52 -1.80 -17.01
C LYS A 68 7.66 -1.11 -16.24
N PHE A 69 7.41 -0.63 -15.02
CA PHE A 69 8.42 0.04 -14.18
C PHE A 69 8.89 -0.79 -12.99
N GLN A 70 8.25 -1.94 -12.72
CA GLN A 70 8.57 -2.73 -11.53
C GLN A 70 10.03 -3.20 -11.51
N ALA A 71 10.56 -3.68 -12.65
CA ALA A 71 11.95 -4.13 -12.72
C ALA A 71 12.94 -3.02 -12.33
N GLN A 72 12.79 -1.83 -12.95
CA GLN A 72 13.60 -0.65 -12.64
C GLN A 72 13.51 -0.25 -11.16
N CYS A 73 12.31 -0.29 -10.58
CA CYS A 73 12.13 0.05 -9.16
C CYS A 73 12.80 -0.99 -8.24
N LEU A 74 12.68 -2.29 -8.56
CA LEU A 74 13.26 -3.36 -7.73
C LEU A 74 14.78 -3.42 -7.83
N GLU A 75 15.36 -3.14 -8.99
CA GLU A 75 16.81 -2.97 -9.15
C GLU A 75 17.32 -1.76 -8.33
N ALA A 76 16.50 -0.71 -8.22
CA ALA A 76 16.81 0.47 -7.43
C ALA A 76 16.59 0.29 -5.91
N ALA A 77 16.03 -0.83 -5.44
CA ALA A 77 15.68 -1.05 -4.04
C ALA A 77 16.90 -1.03 -3.09
N GLY A 78 18.11 -1.23 -3.60
CA GLY A 78 19.33 -1.19 -2.78
C GLY A 78 19.69 0.20 -2.22
N SER A 79 19.12 1.29 -2.74
CA SER A 79 19.41 2.64 -2.27
C SER A 79 18.20 3.56 -2.38
N TYR A 80 17.95 4.37 -1.35
CA TYR A 80 16.88 5.36 -1.37
C TYR A 80 17.03 6.36 -2.52
N SER A 81 18.25 6.85 -2.78
CA SER A 81 18.48 7.82 -3.88
C SER A 81 18.18 7.24 -5.26
N SER A 82 18.45 5.94 -5.46
CA SER A 82 18.09 5.23 -6.68
C SER A 82 16.58 5.00 -6.75
N ALA A 83 15.94 4.66 -5.63
CA ALA A 83 14.50 4.45 -5.56
C ALA A 83 13.70 5.70 -5.92
N ILE A 84 14.13 6.89 -5.46
CA ILE A 84 13.53 8.18 -5.86
C ILE A 84 13.65 8.37 -7.37
N LYS A 85 14.85 8.17 -7.93
CA LYS A 85 15.07 8.33 -9.37
C LYS A 85 14.21 7.37 -10.18
N ALA A 86 14.10 6.11 -9.76
CA ALA A 86 13.23 5.14 -10.43
C ALA A 86 11.75 5.59 -10.41
N LEU A 87 11.28 6.06 -9.25
CA LEU A 87 9.90 6.53 -9.09
C LEU A 87 9.57 7.76 -9.96
N ALA A 88 10.55 8.65 -10.17
CA ALA A 88 10.40 9.82 -11.03
C ALA A 88 10.11 9.49 -12.52
N HIS A 89 10.41 8.27 -12.98
CA HIS A 89 10.12 7.82 -14.36
C HIS A 89 8.68 7.29 -14.53
N ILE A 90 7.94 7.12 -13.44
CA ILE A 90 6.57 6.60 -13.45
C ILE A 90 5.59 7.72 -13.84
N PRO A 91 4.46 7.45 -14.50
CA PRO A 91 3.39 8.43 -14.71
C PRO A 91 2.97 9.12 -13.41
N VAL A 92 2.68 10.42 -13.51
CA VAL A 92 2.39 11.29 -12.36
C VAL A 92 1.24 10.75 -11.50
N ASP A 93 0.17 10.23 -12.10
CA ASP A 93 -0.98 9.71 -11.35
C ASP A 93 -0.61 8.51 -10.45
N HIS A 94 0.28 7.63 -10.92
CA HIS A 94 0.80 6.51 -10.13
C HIS A 94 1.79 6.96 -9.07
N GLN A 95 2.62 7.98 -9.35
CA GLN A 95 3.45 8.61 -8.33
C GLN A 95 2.60 9.21 -7.22
N ASN A 96 1.54 9.94 -7.57
CA ASN A 96 0.63 10.56 -6.61
C ASN A 96 -0.05 9.51 -5.73
N LEU A 97 -0.55 8.41 -6.32
CA LEU A 97 -1.14 7.31 -5.55
C LEU A 97 -0.10 6.67 -4.61
N PHE A 98 1.11 6.42 -5.10
CA PHE A 98 2.19 5.86 -4.28
C PHE A 98 2.55 6.78 -3.10
N TYR A 99 2.68 8.08 -3.34
CA TYR A 99 2.97 9.07 -2.29
C TYR A 99 1.83 9.21 -1.30
N TYR A 100 0.59 9.21 -1.78
CA TYR A 100 -0.57 9.23 -0.90
C TYR A 100 -0.59 8.01 0.03
N LEU A 101 -0.37 6.81 -0.50
CA LEU A 101 -0.31 5.59 0.30
C LEU A 101 0.84 5.63 1.31
N THR A 102 2.05 5.97 0.88
CA THR A 102 3.21 6.04 1.79
C THR A 102 3.06 7.12 2.87
N ALA A 103 2.44 8.25 2.55
CA ALA A 103 2.09 9.28 3.54
C ALA A 103 1.08 8.74 4.57
N PHE A 104 0.02 8.07 4.11
CA PHE A 104 -0.96 7.44 4.99
C PHE A 104 -0.34 6.37 5.90
N LEU A 105 0.50 5.48 5.36
CA LEU A 105 1.20 4.46 6.15
C LEU A 105 2.12 5.06 7.22
N ARG A 106 2.75 6.20 6.92
CA ARG A 106 3.54 6.93 7.92
C ARG A 106 2.68 7.51 9.04
N SER A 107 1.45 7.94 8.74
CA SER A 107 0.48 8.32 9.77
C SER A 107 0.09 7.14 10.66
N CYS A 108 -0.02 5.92 10.10
CA CYS A 108 -0.19 4.71 10.91
C CYS A 108 1.01 4.47 11.84
N LEU A 109 2.23 4.56 11.31
CA LEU A 109 3.47 4.39 12.08
C LEU A 109 3.64 5.44 13.18
N ALA A 110 3.09 6.64 13.01
CA ALA A 110 3.14 7.68 14.05
C ALA A 110 2.38 7.28 15.33
N LEU A 111 1.48 6.29 15.26
CA LEU A 111 0.77 5.71 16.39
C LEU A 111 1.10 4.22 16.61
N SER A 112 2.28 3.77 16.16
CA SER A 112 2.74 2.38 16.25
C SER A 112 2.63 1.79 17.65
N GLU A 113 2.91 2.59 18.69
CA GLU A 113 2.80 2.15 20.09
C GLU A 113 1.37 1.77 20.50
N LYS A 114 0.36 2.37 19.87
CA LYS A 114 -1.06 2.10 20.17
C LYS A 114 -1.64 1.03 19.24
N ASN A 115 -1.38 1.16 17.95
CA ASN A 115 -2.01 0.33 16.93
C ASN A 115 -1.22 -0.94 16.57
N GLY A 116 0.00 -1.09 17.11
CA GLY A 116 0.86 -2.24 16.91
C GLY A 116 1.55 -2.29 15.54
N THR A 117 1.34 -1.32 14.64
CA THR A 117 2.00 -1.32 13.32
C THR A 117 3.51 -1.11 13.45
N ASP A 118 4.26 -1.71 12.51
CA ASP A 118 5.69 -1.51 12.40
C ASP A 118 6.10 -1.44 10.92
N VAL A 119 7.31 -0.94 10.68
CA VAL A 119 7.82 -0.72 9.31
C VAL A 119 7.90 -2.03 8.52
N GLN A 120 8.24 -3.14 9.17
CA GLN A 120 8.39 -4.43 8.49
C GLN A 120 7.04 -5.00 8.07
N LEU A 121 6.04 -4.93 8.96
CA LEU A 121 4.66 -5.30 8.69
C LEU A 121 4.13 -4.52 7.48
N LEU A 122 4.15 -3.19 7.57
CA LEU A 122 3.55 -2.34 6.53
C LEU A 122 4.30 -2.47 5.20
N ALA A 123 5.63 -2.53 5.22
CA ALA A 123 6.42 -2.69 3.99
C ALA A 123 6.14 -4.03 3.29
N SER A 124 6.00 -5.11 4.05
CA SER A 124 5.72 -6.44 3.48
C SER A 124 4.29 -6.49 2.93
N SER A 125 3.29 -6.10 3.73
CA SER A 125 1.88 -6.14 3.33
C SER A 125 1.58 -5.23 2.13
N PHE A 126 2.13 -4.02 2.12
CA PHE A 126 1.90 -3.09 1.02
C PHE A 126 2.82 -3.34 -0.17
N GLY A 127 4.03 -3.87 0.02
CA GLY A 127 4.93 -4.23 -1.06
C GLY A 127 4.29 -5.18 -2.07
N ASP A 128 3.57 -6.19 -1.58
CA ASP A 128 2.89 -7.17 -2.43
C ASP A 128 1.77 -6.57 -3.29
N VAL A 129 0.98 -5.64 -2.75
CA VAL A 129 -0.13 -5.01 -3.50
C VAL A 129 0.36 -3.87 -4.40
N VAL A 130 1.41 -3.15 -3.97
CA VAL A 130 2.01 -2.04 -4.73
C VAL A 130 2.75 -2.55 -5.97
N PHE A 131 3.48 -3.66 -5.84
CA PHE A 131 4.25 -4.31 -6.92
C PHE A 131 3.56 -5.55 -7.49
N ARG A 132 2.25 -5.65 -7.31
CA ARG A 132 1.47 -6.82 -7.73
C ARG A 132 1.76 -7.18 -9.19
N ASP A 133 2.14 -8.43 -9.42
CA ASP A 133 2.26 -9.00 -10.76
C ASP A 133 0.90 -9.05 -11.47
N SER A 134 0.90 -8.78 -12.79
CA SER A 134 -0.33 -8.89 -13.57
C SER A 134 -0.87 -10.33 -13.55
N LEU A 135 -2.18 -10.49 -13.74
CA LEU A 135 -2.83 -11.81 -13.75
C LEU A 135 -2.22 -12.76 -14.81
N ALA A 136 -1.68 -12.21 -15.91
CA ALA A 136 -0.92 -12.96 -16.91
C ALA A 136 0.40 -13.50 -16.33
N SER A 137 1.17 -12.68 -15.61
CA SER A 137 2.34 -13.12 -14.84
C SER A 137 1.96 -14.14 -13.76
N LYS A 138 0.81 -13.99 -13.07
CA LYS A 138 0.36 -14.97 -12.07
C LYS A 138 0.04 -16.34 -12.67
N LYS A 139 -0.40 -16.44 -13.93
CA LYS A 139 -0.57 -17.74 -14.59
C LYS A 139 0.76 -18.46 -14.79
N VAL A 140 1.83 -17.73 -15.09
CA VAL A 140 3.19 -18.25 -15.22
C VAL A 140 3.83 -18.51 -13.85
N ALA A 141 3.62 -17.62 -12.87
CA ALA A 141 4.10 -17.79 -11.49
C ALA A 141 3.40 -18.92 -10.73
N ARG A 142 2.18 -19.33 -11.12
CA ARG A 142 1.57 -20.56 -10.58
C ARG A 142 2.35 -21.82 -10.97
N SER A 143 3.21 -21.78 -11.99
CA SER A 143 4.15 -22.88 -12.28
C SER A 143 5.52 -22.70 -11.63
N PHE A 144 5.86 -21.49 -11.15
CA PHE A 144 7.13 -21.20 -10.47
C PHE A 144 6.94 -20.17 -9.35
N PRO A 145 7.18 -20.54 -8.06
CA PRO A 145 7.00 -19.61 -6.95
C PRO A 145 7.81 -18.33 -7.16
N THR A 146 7.23 -17.18 -6.76
CA THR A 146 7.90 -15.88 -6.83
C THR A 146 9.25 -15.96 -6.10
N PRO A 147 10.37 -15.50 -6.70
CA PRO A 147 11.67 -15.60 -6.08
C PRO A 147 11.72 -14.86 -4.72
N PRO A 148 12.34 -15.42 -3.68
CA PRO A 148 12.47 -14.77 -2.36
C PRO A 148 13.07 -13.36 -2.43
N VAL A 149 14.04 -13.17 -3.33
CA VAL A 149 14.72 -11.90 -3.58
C VAL A 149 13.74 -10.81 -4.07
N ARG A 150 12.70 -11.18 -4.82
CA ARG A 150 11.70 -10.23 -5.31
C ARG A 150 10.83 -9.71 -4.16
N MET A 151 10.37 -10.61 -3.28
CA MET A 151 9.60 -10.23 -2.08
C MET A 151 10.43 -9.37 -1.12
N GLU A 152 11.72 -9.66 -1.01
CA GLU A 152 12.64 -8.83 -0.23
C GLU A 152 12.79 -7.43 -0.84
N ASN A 153 12.95 -7.33 -2.16
CA ASN A 153 13.12 -6.05 -2.84
C ASN A 153 11.85 -5.18 -2.83
N THR A 154 10.65 -5.75 -2.90
CA THR A 154 9.40 -4.97 -2.79
C THR A 154 9.28 -4.34 -1.39
N ALA A 155 9.52 -5.14 -0.34
CA ALA A 155 9.53 -4.65 1.03
C ALA A 155 10.65 -3.62 1.24
N LEU A 156 11.86 -3.88 0.76
CA LEU A 156 12.99 -2.96 0.87
C LEU A 156 12.71 -1.62 0.19
N PHE A 157 12.11 -1.64 -1.00
CA PHE A 157 11.69 -0.43 -1.69
C PHE A 157 10.69 0.36 -0.85
N MET A 158 9.65 -0.28 -0.32
CA MET A 158 8.65 0.36 0.55
C MET A 158 9.29 0.96 1.81
N ARG A 159 10.22 0.24 2.45
CA ARG A 159 10.92 0.70 3.67
C ARG A 159 11.62 2.04 3.47
N HIS A 160 12.21 2.28 2.29
CA HIS A 160 12.84 3.56 2.01
C HIS A 160 11.86 4.72 2.17
N PHE A 161 10.64 4.61 1.64
CA PHE A 161 9.64 5.69 1.69
C PHE A 161 8.88 5.75 3.01
N LEU A 162 8.81 4.64 3.77
CA LEU A 162 8.25 4.67 5.12
C LEU A 162 9.20 5.37 6.10
N ASN A 163 10.51 5.14 5.95
CA ASN A 163 11.53 5.74 6.82
C ASN A 163 11.88 7.18 6.43
N ASN A 164 11.90 7.49 5.13
CA ASN A 164 12.27 8.81 4.62
C ASN A 164 11.01 9.53 4.15
N GLY A 165 10.59 10.55 4.90
CA GLY A 165 9.39 11.33 4.60
C GLY A 165 9.51 12.17 3.32
N PRO A 166 8.40 12.78 2.86
CA PRO A 166 8.36 13.56 1.62
C PRO A 166 9.30 14.77 1.61
N ALA A 167 9.73 15.28 2.78
CA ALA A 167 10.73 16.36 2.85
C ALA A 167 12.07 15.97 2.21
N ALA A 168 12.49 14.70 2.32
CA ALA A 168 13.70 14.21 1.67
C ALA A 168 13.53 14.01 0.15
N MET A 169 12.29 13.98 -0.33
CA MET A 169 11.93 13.76 -1.73
C MET A 169 11.97 15.04 -2.57
N PHE A 170 11.61 16.16 -1.96
CA PHE A 170 11.57 17.48 -2.62
C PHE A 170 12.78 18.37 -2.28
N GLY A 171 13.58 18.00 -1.27
CA GLY A 171 14.77 18.75 -0.86
C GLY A 171 15.97 18.68 -1.81
N GLY A 172 15.86 18.01 -2.96
CA GLY A 172 16.90 17.90 -3.99
C GLY A 172 16.76 18.89 -5.17
N LEU A 173 15.83 19.84 -5.09
CA LEU A 173 15.54 20.82 -6.15
C LEU A 173 15.87 22.27 -5.78
N SER A 174 16.67 22.51 -4.73
CA SER A 174 17.20 23.84 -4.38
C SER A 174 18.63 24.03 -4.83
#